data_AF-M1BP82-F1
#
_entry.id   AF-M1BP82-F1
#
_cell.length_a   1.000
_cell.length_b   1.000
_cell.length_c   1.000
_cell.angle_alpha   90.00
_cell.angle_beta   90.00
_cell.angle_gamma   90.00
#
_symmetry.space_group_name_H-M   'P 1'
#
loop_
_entity.id
_entity.type
_entity.pdbx_description
1 polymer ?
#
loop_
_entity_poly.entity_id
_entity_poly.type
_entity_poly.pdbx_seq_one_letter_code
_entity_poly.pdbx_strand_id
1 'polypeptide(L)' 'MLQSNTGVTDEDFVPYVNKWCEAGASLVGGCCRTTPNTIRAIHKSLSGKRTV' A
#
# COMPACT_ATOMS: atom_id res chain seq x y z
N MET A 1 -29.05 -0.83 8.88
CA MET A 1 -28.14 0.33 9.01
C MET A 1 -26.97 0.06 8.08
N LEU A 2 -26.90 0.69 6.90
CA LEU A 2 -25.74 0.55 6.00
C LEU A 2 -24.54 1.20 6.71
N GLN A 3 -23.60 0.39 7.21
CA GLN A 3 -22.31 0.94 7.58
C GLN A 3 -21.59 1.29 6.28
N SER A 4 -21.47 2.60 6.00
CA SER A 4 -20.54 3.12 5.03
C SER A 4 -19.14 2.76 5.47
N ASN A 5 -18.61 1.65 4.97
CA ASN A 5 -17.22 1.30 5.11
C ASN A 5 -16.45 2.35 4.31
N THR A 6 -16.05 3.44 4.98
CA THR A 6 -15.26 4.53 4.41
C THR A 6 -14.01 3.90 3.82
N GLY A 7 -14.04 3.65 2.51
CA GLY A 7 -12.95 3.01 1.81
C GLY A 7 -11.73 3.89 2.01
N VAL A 8 -10.75 3.36 2.73
CA VAL A 8 -9.43 3.97 2.86
C VAL A 8 -8.98 4.34 1.44
N THR A 9 -8.66 5.61 1.21
CA THR A 9 -8.35 6.09 -0.14
C THR A 9 -6.96 5.63 -0.53
N ASP A 10 -6.66 5.64 -1.84
CA ASP A 10 -5.38 5.17 -2.37
C ASP A 10 -4.19 5.94 -1.77
N GLU A 11 -4.40 7.20 -1.35
CA GLU A 11 -3.39 8.06 -0.75
C GLU A 11 -3.00 7.63 0.68
N ASP A 12 -3.87 6.91 1.40
CA ASP A 12 -3.68 6.62 2.82
C ASP A 12 -2.70 5.44 3.06
N PHE A 13 -2.54 4.53 2.10
CA PHE A 13 -1.78 3.29 2.31
C PHE A 13 -0.28 3.42 2.05
N VAL A 14 0.11 4.29 1.11
CA VAL A 14 1.51 4.43 0.64
C VAL A 14 2.50 4.78 1.77
N PRO A 15 2.18 5.65 2.74
CA PRO A 15 3.08 5.96 3.84
C PRO A 15 3.41 4.77 4.75
N TYR A 16 2.52 3.78 4.84
CA TYR A 16 2.67 2.61 5.70
C TYR A 16 3.50 1.49 5.07
N VAL A 17 3.61 1.47 3.73
CA VAL A 17 4.37 0.46 2.99
C VAL A 17 5.79 0.30 3.54
N ASN A 18 6.45 1.43 3.81
CA ASN A 18 7.81 1.43 4.36
C ASN A 18 7.88 0.80 5.76
N LYS A 19 6.91 1.12 6.62
CA LYS A 19 6.83 0.57 7.98
C LYS A 19 6.60 -0.93 7.96
N TRP A 20 5.80 -1.43 7.01
CA TRP A 20 5.59 -2.87 6.84
C TRP A 20 6.86 -3.58 6.39
N CYS A 21 7.62 -3.00 5.45
CA CYS A 21 8.91 -3.55 5.05
C CYS A 21 9.92 -3.54 6.19
N GLU A 22 9.98 -2.47 6.99
CA GLU A 22 10.82 -2.40 8.20
C GLU A 22 10.42 -3.46 9.24
N ALA A 23 9.13 -3.80 9.31
CA ALA A 23 8.62 -4.89 10.14
C ALA A 23 8.82 -6.30 9.53
N GLY A 24 9.48 -6.42 8.37
CA GLY A 24 9.83 -7.69 7.73
C GLY A 24 8.91 -8.14 6.58
N ALA A 25 7.95 -7.31 6.14
CA ALA A 25 7.11 -7.66 5.00
C ALA A 25 7.96 -7.74 3.71
N SER A 26 7.97 -8.92 3.08
CA SER A 26 8.68 -9.16 1.82
C SER A 26 7.80 -8.99 0.57
N LEU A 27 6.48 -8.93 0.75
CA LEU A 27 5.50 -8.74 -0.34
C LEU A 27 4.39 -7.81 0.13
N VAL A 28 4.17 -6.72 -0.63
CA VAL A 28 3.10 -5.75 -0.37
C VAL A 28 2.26 -5.60 -1.65
N GLY A 29 0.95 -5.77 -1.51
CA GLY A 29 0.00 -5.71 -2.61
C GLY A 29 -1.34 -5.15 -2.15
N GLY A 30 -2.43 -5.77 -2.56
CA GLY A 30 -3.78 -5.33 -2.20
C GLY A 30 -4.80 -6.45 -2.21
N CYS A 31 -5.99 -6.13 -1.71
CA CYS A 31 -7.14 -7.04 -1.63
C CYS A 31 -8.35 -6.32 -2.27
N CYS A 32 -9.52 -6.40 -1.65
CA CYS A 32 -10.73 -5.72 -2.13
C CYS A 32 -10.53 -4.21 -2.22
N ARG A 33 -10.87 -3.63 -3.37
CA ARG A 33 -10.85 -2.19 -3.69
C ARG A 33 -9.47 -1.58 -3.93
N THR A 34 -8.39 -2.36 -3.88
CA THR A 34 -7.09 -1.87 -4.35
C THR A 34 -7.16 -1.63 -5.86
N THR A 35 -6.73 -0.46 -6.30
CA THR A 35 -6.72 -0.10 -7.72
C THR A 35 -5.33 -0.28 -8.31
N PRO A 36 -5.20 -0.33 -9.65
CA PRO A 36 -3.90 -0.26 -10.29
C PRO A 36 -3.10 1.01 -9.92
N ASN A 37 -3.76 2.12 -9.55
CA ASN A 37 -3.08 3.33 -9.08
C ASN A 37 -2.41 3.11 -7.72
N THR A 38 -3.08 2.44 -6.78
CA THR A 38 -2.50 2.08 -5.47
C THR A 38 -1.23 1.25 -5.65
N ILE A 39 -1.28 0.22 -6.51
CA ILE A 39 -0.11 -0.65 -6.76
C ILE A 39 1.06 0.13 -7.38
N ARG A 40 0.80 1.05 -8.32
CA ARG A 40 1.83 1.93 -8.88
C ARG A 40 2.46 2.83 -7.81
N ALA A 41 1.65 3.35 -6.89
CA ALA A 41 2.15 4.20 -5.80
C ALA A 41 3.00 3.40 -4.79
N ILE A 42 2.58 2.17 -4.44
CA ILE A 42 3.37 1.22 -3.63
C ILE A 42 4.72 0.94 -4.31
N HIS A 43 4.70 0.58 -5.60
CA HIS A 43 5.91 0.31 -6.37
C HIS A 43 6.86 1.52 -6.40
N LYS A 44 6.33 2.73 -6.62
CA LYS A 44 7.11 3.97 -6.59
C LYS A 44 7.75 4.22 -5.23
N SER A 45 7.05 3.91 -4.13
CA SER A 45 7.58 4.04 -2.77
C SER A 45 8.73 3.06 -2.49
N LEU A 46 8.65 1.83 -3.04
CA LEU A 46 9.65 0.77 -2.84
C LEU A 46 10.85 0.85 -3.80
N SER A 47 10.67 1.38 -5.01
CA SER A 47 11.71 1.39 -6.05
C SER A 47 12.99 2.15 -5.66
N GLY A 48 12.92 3.06 -4.69
CA GLY A 48 14.09 3.79 -4.18
C GLY A 48 14.90 3.04 -3.11
N LYS A 49 14.41 1.91 -2.60
CA LYS A 49 15.00 1.16 -1.48
C LYS A 49 15.55 -0.22 -1.86
N ARG A 50 15.77 -0.48 -3.15
CA ARG A 50 16.47 -1.71 -3.59
C ARG A 50 17.94 -1.64 -3.18
N THR A 51 18.21 -1.95 -1.92
CA THR A 51 19.53 -2.37 -1.48
C THR A 51 19.77 -3.75 -2.08
N VAL A 52 20.62 -3.76 -3.11
CA VAL A 52 21.22 -4.98 -3.66
C VAL A 52 22.12 -5.64 -2.62
#